data_AF-A0A920E8M1-F1
#
_entry.id   AF-A0A920E8M1-F1
#
_cell.length_a   1.000
_cell.length_b   1.000
_cell.length_c   1.000
_cell.angle_alpha   90.00
_cell.angle_beta   90.00
_cell.angle_gamma   90.00
#
_symmetry.space_group_name_H-M   'P 1'
#
loop_
_entity.id
_entity.type
_entity.pdbx_description
1 polymer ?
#
loop_
_entity_poly.entity_id
_entity_poly.type
_entity_poly.pdbx_seq_one_letter_code
_entity_poly.pdbx_strand_id
1 'polypeptide(L)'
;MKIFSERSETEDFDEEAYQKSKRGERRQAYIFLILGGLVLLDSGSPVPIPLTGLPSILLGLAIMAYGWSQWRSYQRLPLHEALQLGRLQGGRLSRTDLFLKLRLSAEKTDQLLDLLVQQGFLERVDEDLPPENEPVYRLLS
;
A
#
# COMPACT_ATOMS: atom_id res chain seq x y z
N MET A 1 -37.83 -1.09 26.99
CA MET A 1 -37.17 -0.03 26.19
C MET A 1 -35.70 -0.41 26.09
N LYS A 2 -35.30 -1.16 25.05
CA LYS A 2 -33.90 -1.51 24.80
C LYS A 2 -33.38 -0.49 23.80
N ILE A 3 -32.38 0.28 24.21
CA ILE A 3 -31.64 1.19 23.35
C ILE A 3 -30.94 0.29 22.33
N PHE A 4 -31.51 0.21 21.13
CA PHE A 4 -30.80 -0.29 19.97
C PHE A 4 -29.64 0.68 19.77
N SER A 5 -28.45 0.25 20.20
CA SER A 5 -27.20 0.89 19.84
C SER A 5 -27.15 0.87 18.32
N GLU A 6 -27.41 2.03 17.70
CA GLU A 6 -26.90 2.35 16.37
C GLU A 6 -25.38 2.23 16.44
N ARG A 7 -24.85 1.02 16.23
CA ARG A 7 -23.52 0.88 15.67
C ARG A 7 -23.67 1.28 14.21
N SER A 8 -23.53 2.56 13.92
CA SER A 8 -22.99 2.93 12.62
C SER A 8 -21.57 2.38 12.63
N GLU A 9 -21.38 1.21 12.04
CA GLU A 9 -20.07 0.70 11.62
C GLU A 9 -19.55 1.60 10.51
N THR A 10 -19.27 2.86 10.83
CA THR A 10 -18.30 3.64 10.07
C THR A 10 -16.97 2.99 10.39
N GLU A 11 -16.53 2.06 9.54
CA GLU A 11 -15.14 1.64 9.44
C GLU A 11 -14.31 2.90 9.18
N ASP A 12 -13.93 3.55 10.29
CA ASP A 12 -13.12 4.74 10.28
C ASP A 12 -11.73 4.34 9.79
N PHE A 13 -11.15 5.12 8.88
CA PHE A 13 -9.83 4.82 8.33
C PHE A 13 -8.79 4.91 9.44
N ASP A 14 -8.32 3.75 9.92
CA ASP A 14 -7.25 3.68 10.91
C ASP A 14 -5.88 3.87 10.22
N GLU A 15 -5.45 5.13 10.17
CA GLU A 15 -4.15 5.54 9.63
C GLU A 15 -2.99 4.79 10.31
N GLU A 16 -3.05 4.55 11.62
CA GLU A 16 -1.98 3.87 12.34
C GLU A 16 -1.88 2.39 11.97
N ALA A 17 -3.02 1.70 11.90
CA ALA A 17 -3.10 0.30 11.47
C ALA A 17 -2.63 0.14 10.02
N TYR A 18 -3.08 1.02 9.12
CA TYR A 18 -2.63 1.04 7.72
C TYR A 18 -1.10 1.21 7.65
N GLN A 19 -0.55 2.21 8.32
CA GLN A 19 0.90 2.47 8.31
C GLN A 19 1.70 1.35 8.97
N LYS A 20 1.16 0.69 10.00
CA LYS A 20 1.79 -0.48 10.64
C LYS A 20 1.81 -1.68 9.70
N SER A 21 0.71 -1.94 8.98
CA SER A 21 0.63 -3.03 8.01
C SER A 21 1.65 -2.84 6.87
N LYS A 22 1.72 -1.64 6.27
CA LYS A 22 2.66 -1.32 5.19
C LYS A 22 4.12 -1.41 5.61
N ARG A 23 4.45 -0.97 6.83
CA ARG A 23 5.80 -1.16 7.41
C ARG A 23 6.13 -2.64 7.59
N GLY A 24 5.15 -3.45 8.01
CA GLY A 24 5.27 -4.90 8.13
C GLY A 24 5.55 -5.58 6.79
N GLU A 25 4.73 -5.30 5.79
CA GLU A 25 4.88 -5.82 4.41
C GLU A 25 6.26 -5.49 3.84
N ARG A 26 6.69 -4.22 3.95
CA ARG A 26 8.00 -3.76 3.47
C ARG A 26 9.14 -4.49 4.18
N ARG A 27 9.07 -4.61 5.50
CA ARG A 27 10.11 -5.29 6.30
C ARG A 27 10.20 -6.77 5.92
N GLN A 28 9.07 -7.45 5.82
CA GLN A 28 9.03 -8.86 5.42
C GLN A 28 9.61 -9.05 4.01
N ALA A 29 9.21 -8.20 3.06
CA ALA A 29 9.71 -8.26 1.69
C ALA A 29 11.25 -8.18 1.66
N TYR A 30 11.85 -7.20 2.33
CA TYR A 30 13.31 -7.08 2.39
C TYR A 30 13.98 -8.26 3.11
N ILE A 31 13.45 -8.68 4.25
CA ILE A 31 14.02 -9.80 5.01
C ILE A 31 14.05 -11.06 4.15
N PHE A 32 12.94 -11.41 3.51
CA PHE A 32 12.87 -12.65 2.73
C PHE A 32 13.63 -12.55 1.41
N LEU A 33 13.67 -11.39 0.75
CA LEU A 33 14.52 -11.23 -0.43
C LEU A 33 16.01 -11.37 -0.09
N ILE A 34 16.48 -10.73 0.99
CA ILE A 34 17.87 -10.83 1.45
C ILE A 34 18.19 -12.25 1.91
N LEU A 35 17.33 -12.85 2.74
CA LEU A 35 17.53 -14.21 3.25
C LEU A 35 17.58 -15.23 2.11
N GLY A 36 16.64 -15.14 1.17
CA GLY A 36 16.62 -16.02 0.01
C GLY A 36 17.86 -15.83 -0.88
N GLY A 37 18.29 -14.58 -1.09
CA GLY A 37 19.53 -14.27 -1.80
C GLY A 37 20.78 -14.84 -1.10
N LEU A 38 20.86 -14.75 0.23
CA LEU A 38 21.95 -15.35 1.01
C LEU A 38 21.97 -16.87 0.89
N VAL A 39 20.81 -17.52 0.99
CA VAL A 39 20.69 -18.99 0.82
C VAL A 39 21.14 -19.41 -0.58
N LEU A 40 20.81 -18.65 -1.62
CA LEU A 40 21.29 -18.92 -2.97
C LEU A 40 22.80 -18.73 -3.13
N LEU A 41 23.38 -17.69 -2.52
CA LEU A 41 24.84 -17.48 -2.53
C LEU A 41 25.57 -18.59 -1.77
N ASP A 42 25.04 -19.02 -0.63
CA ASP A 42 25.60 -20.09 0.19
C ASP A 42 25.46 -21.47 -0.47
N SER A 43 24.50 -21.66 -1.38
CA SER A 43 24.33 -22.92 -2.12
C SER A 43 25.56 -23.32 -2.95
N GLY A 44 26.35 -22.34 -3.39
CA GLY A 44 27.61 -22.52 -4.11
C GLY A 44 28.85 -22.51 -3.21
N SER A 45 28.67 -22.40 -1.90
CA SER A 45 29.76 -22.38 -0.92
C SER A 45 30.44 -23.75 -0.85
N PRO A 46 31.79 -23.81 -0.82
CA PRO A 46 32.53 -25.06 -0.68
C PRO A 46 32.45 -25.65 0.74
N VAL A 47 31.75 -25.00 1.67
CA VAL A 47 31.58 -25.44 3.06
C VAL A 47 30.42 -26.46 3.13
N PRO A 48 30.63 -27.68 3.65
CA PRO A 48 29.61 -28.73 3.66
C PRO A 48 28.58 -28.47 4.77
N ILE A 49 27.66 -27.55 4.53
CA ILE A 49 26.48 -27.28 5.34
C ILE A 49 25.32 -28.11 4.74
N PRO A 50 24.37 -28.67 5.54
CA PRO A 50 23.21 -29.39 5.02
C PRO A 50 22.30 -28.59 4.08
N LEU A 51 22.57 -27.29 3.90
CA LEU A 51 21.92 -26.35 3.00
C LEU A 51 22.81 -26.07 1.76
N THR A 52 23.41 -27.09 1.16
CA THR A 52 24.20 -26.97 -0.08
C THR A 52 23.58 -27.76 -1.23
N GLY A 53 23.83 -27.35 -2.48
CA GLY A 53 23.31 -28.03 -3.67
C GLY A 53 21.80 -27.80 -3.93
N LEU A 54 21.16 -28.69 -4.70
CA LEU A 54 19.77 -28.52 -5.18
C LEU A 54 18.74 -28.16 -4.10
N PRO A 55 18.74 -28.77 -2.89
CA PRO A 55 17.74 -28.43 -1.85
C PRO A 55 17.82 -26.97 -1.41
N SER A 56 19.03 -26.42 -1.30
CA SER A 56 19.24 -25.02 -0.90
C SER A 56 18.82 -24.03 -1.99
N ILE A 57 19.00 -24.38 -3.26
CA ILE A 57 18.51 -23.59 -4.38
C ILE A 57 16.98 -23.51 -4.35
N LEU A 58 16.31 -24.66 -4.17
CA LEU A 58 14.85 -24.70 -4.07
C LEU A 58 14.33 -23.89 -2.88
N LEU A 59 14.98 -24.01 -1.72
CA LEU A 59 14.61 -23.25 -0.53
C LEU A 59 14.83 -21.75 -0.72
N GLY A 60 15.99 -21.35 -1.26
CA GLY A 60 16.31 -19.95 -1.52
C GLY A 60 15.33 -19.31 -2.50
N LEU A 61 14.99 -20.01 -3.59
CA LEU A 61 13.98 -19.55 -4.55
C LEU A 61 12.59 -19.43 -3.92
N ALA A 62 12.16 -20.40 -3.10
CA ALA A 62 10.86 -20.33 -2.42
C ALA A 62 10.78 -19.11 -1.47
N ILE A 63 11.86 -18.87 -0.71
CA ILE A 63 11.97 -17.72 0.19
C ILE A 63 11.96 -16.40 -0.60
N MET A 64 12.73 -16.31 -1.69
CA MET A 64 12.72 -15.12 -2.56
C MET A 64 11.36 -14.89 -3.21
N ALA A 65 10.68 -15.94 -3.67
CA ALA A 65 9.35 -15.85 -4.26
C ALA A 65 8.32 -15.31 -3.26
N TYR A 66 8.41 -15.75 -1.99
CA TYR A 66 7.59 -15.20 -0.91
C TYR A 66 7.91 -13.70 -0.68
N GLY A 67 9.19 -13.33 -0.56
CA GLY A 67 9.62 -11.94 -0.43
C GLY A 67 9.13 -11.05 -1.58
N TRP A 68 9.18 -11.57 -2.81
CA TRP A 68 8.66 -10.91 -4.01
C TRP A 68 7.14 -10.72 -3.98
N SER A 69 6.39 -11.72 -3.52
CA SER A 69 4.94 -11.61 -3.34
C SER A 69 4.58 -10.51 -2.32
N GLN A 70 5.31 -10.47 -1.20
CA GLN A 70 5.14 -9.41 -0.20
C GLN A 70 5.52 -8.03 -0.77
N TRP A 71 6.58 -7.95 -1.57
CA TRP A 71 6.96 -6.73 -2.28
C TRP A 71 5.83 -6.23 -3.20
N ARG A 72 5.23 -7.13 -4.01
CA ARG A 72 4.09 -6.76 -4.86
C ARG A 72 2.91 -6.25 -4.05
N SER A 73 2.61 -6.87 -2.90
CA SER A 73 1.51 -6.44 -2.02
C SER A 73 1.76 -5.05 -1.44
N TYR A 74 2.99 -4.77 -1.01
CA TYR A 74 3.42 -3.44 -0.57
C TYR A 74 3.27 -2.37 -1.67
N GLN A 75 3.56 -2.73 -2.93
CA GLN A 75 3.50 -1.81 -4.06
C GLN A 75 2.07 -1.50 -4.55
N ARG A 76 1.05 -2.25 -4.12
CA ARG A 76 -0.35 -1.99 -4.54
C ARG A 76 -0.81 -0.62 -4.08
N LEU A 77 -1.48 0.09 -4.99
CA LEU A 77 -2.07 1.40 -4.71
C LEU A 77 -3.28 1.25 -3.76
N PRO A 78 -3.35 2.04 -2.68
CA PRO A 78 -4.39 1.95 -1.65
C PRO A 78 -5.69 2.65 -2.07
N LEU A 79 -6.41 2.06 -3.03
CA LEU A 79 -7.65 2.63 -3.57
C LEU A 79 -8.76 2.74 -2.52
N HIS A 80 -8.94 1.71 -1.71
CA HIS A 80 -10.03 1.66 -0.75
C HIS A 80 -9.84 2.67 0.37
N GLU A 81 -8.61 2.78 0.87
CA GLU A 81 -8.21 3.70 1.92
C GLU A 81 -8.34 5.15 1.47
N ALA A 82 -8.03 5.46 0.21
CA ALA A 82 -8.24 6.78 -0.38
C ALA A 82 -9.73 7.18 -0.40
N LEU A 83 -10.62 6.26 -0.77
CA LEU A 83 -12.07 6.50 -0.76
C LEU A 83 -12.62 6.65 0.67
N GLN A 84 -12.11 5.89 1.63
CA GLN A 84 -12.46 6.06 3.04
C GLN A 84 -12.01 7.43 3.55
N LEU A 85 -10.77 7.84 3.26
CA LEU A 85 -10.23 9.15 3.64
C LEU A 85 -11.11 10.30 3.12
N GLY A 86 -11.50 10.25 1.84
CA GLY A 86 -12.33 11.32 1.30
C GLY A 86 -13.74 11.35 1.90
N ARG A 87 -14.31 10.19 2.28
CA ARG A 87 -15.60 10.14 2.99
C ARG A 87 -15.51 10.80 4.36
N LEU A 88 -14.40 10.60 5.08
CA LEU A 88 -14.14 11.25 6.36
C LEU A 88 -13.95 12.77 6.24
N GLN A 89 -13.38 13.22 5.12
CA GLN A 89 -13.17 14.63 4.82
C GLN A 89 -14.41 15.33 4.21
N GLY A 90 -15.60 14.73 4.34
CA GLY A 90 -16.85 15.31 3.86
C GLY A 90 -17.05 15.20 2.35
N GLY A 91 -16.54 14.12 1.74
CA GLY A 91 -16.66 13.85 0.31
C GLY A 91 -15.66 14.62 -0.55
N ARG A 92 -14.59 15.14 0.05
CA ARG A 92 -13.52 15.87 -0.65
C ARG A 92 -12.18 15.20 -0.42
N LEU A 93 -11.30 15.28 -1.41
CA LEU A 93 -9.99 14.68 -1.37
C LEU A 93 -8.99 15.59 -2.07
N SER A 94 -7.85 15.85 -1.44
CA SER A 94 -6.73 16.56 -2.05
C SER A 94 -5.54 15.63 -2.27
N ARG A 95 -4.64 16.00 -3.17
CA ARG A 95 -3.38 15.29 -3.41
C ARG A 95 -2.50 15.33 -2.16
N THR A 96 -2.44 16.45 -1.45
CA THR A 96 -1.68 16.64 -0.22
C THR A 96 -2.22 15.75 0.89
N ASP A 97 -3.54 15.64 1.03
CA ASP A 97 -4.15 14.73 2.00
C ASP A 97 -3.75 13.29 1.73
N LEU A 98 -3.88 12.83 0.49
CA LEU A 98 -3.45 11.49 0.09
C LEU A 98 -1.95 11.26 0.32
N PHE A 99 -1.13 12.23 -0.07
CA PHE A 99 0.32 12.16 0.08
C PHE A 99 0.73 12.05 1.56
N LEU A 100 0.16 12.89 2.43
CA LEU A 100 0.51 12.92 3.84
C LEU A 100 -0.07 11.73 4.62
N LYS A 101 -1.36 11.42 4.41
CA LYS A 101 -2.08 10.38 5.16
C LYS A 101 -1.69 8.97 4.71
N LEU A 102 -1.58 8.74 3.41
CA LEU A 102 -1.20 7.43 2.87
C LEU A 102 0.33 7.27 2.76
N ARG A 103 1.11 8.33 3.01
CA ARG A 103 2.58 8.36 2.91
C ARG A 103 3.09 7.80 1.58
N LEU A 104 2.39 8.13 0.51
CA LEU A 104 2.74 7.73 -0.85
C LEU A 104 3.82 8.67 -1.39
N SER A 105 4.58 8.21 -2.39
CA SER A 105 5.42 9.14 -3.17
C SER A 105 4.52 10.01 -4.04
N ALA A 106 5.00 11.20 -4.44
CA ALA A 106 4.25 12.11 -5.32
C ALA A 106 3.72 11.39 -6.57
N GLU A 107 4.58 10.61 -7.23
CA GLU A 107 4.24 9.81 -8.41
C GLU A 107 3.09 8.82 -8.14
N LYS A 108 3.11 8.13 -6.99
CA LYS A 108 2.07 7.16 -6.63
C LYS A 108 0.77 7.83 -6.24
N THR A 109 0.84 9.00 -5.60
CA THR A 109 -0.32 9.81 -5.29
C THR A 109 -1.02 10.24 -6.58
N ASP A 110 -0.25 10.71 -7.57
CA ASP A 110 -0.78 11.12 -8.87
C ASP A 110 -1.41 9.93 -9.60
N GLN A 111 -0.71 8.80 -9.66
CA GLN A 111 -1.25 7.56 -10.23
C GLN A 111 -2.54 7.11 -9.53
N LEU A 112 -2.61 7.23 -8.20
CA LEU A 112 -3.79 6.87 -7.42
C LEU A 112 -4.97 7.78 -7.75
N LEU A 113 -4.75 9.10 -7.82
CA LEU A 113 -5.77 10.07 -8.19
C LEU A 113 -6.28 9.84 -9.61
N ASP A 114 -5.38 9.69 -10.58
CA ASP A 114 -5.73 9.43 -11.97
C ASP A 114 -6.58 8.16 -12.09
N LEU A 115 -6.23 7.11 -11.35
CA LEU A 115 -6.96 5.85 -11.35
C LEU A 115 -8.36 6.03 -10.75
N LEU A 116 -8.48 6.75 -9.63
CA LEU A 116 -9.77 7.04 -8.99
C LEU A 116 -10.70 7.89 -9.88
N VAL A 117 -10.14 8.84 -10.62
CA VAL A 117 -10.87 9.64 -11.61
C VAL A 117 -11.30 8.78 -12.80
N GLN A 118 -10.38 7.99 -13.38
CA GLN A 118 -10.68 7.08 -14.50
C GLN A 118 -11.75 6.04 -14.17
N GLN A 119 -11.78 5.56 -12.92
CA GLN A 119 -12.78 4.62 -12.44
C GLN A 119 -14.11 5.30 -12.08
N GLY A 120 -14.20 6.63 -12.16
CA GLY A 120 -15.43 7.38 -11.88
C GLY A 120 -15.76 7.51 -10.39
N PHE A 121 -14.78 7.32 -9.50
CA PHE A 121 -14.98 7.55 -8.07
C PHE A 121 -14.80 9.01 -7.66
N LEU A 122 -13.98 9.76 -8.41
CA LEU A 122 -13.67 11.16 -8.15
C LEU A 122 -14.01 12.01 -9.36
N GLU A 123 -14.53 13.20 -9.09
CA GLU A 123 -14.69 14.29 -10.05
C GLU A 123 -13.84 15.48 -9.61
N ARG A 124 -13.16 16.12 -10.56
CA ARG A 124 -12.40 17.34 -10.28
C ARG A 124 -13.38 18.51 -10.15
N VAL A 125 -13.45 19.12 -8.97
CA VAL A 125 -14.45 20.17 -8.70
C VAL A 125 -14.09 21.48 -9.39
N ASP A 126 -12.79 21.77 -9.46
CA ASP A 126 -12.31 23.05 -9.94
C ASP A 126 -11.33 22.85 -11.12
N GLU A 127 -11.82 23.15 -12.33
CA GLU A 127 -11.00 23.19 -13.55
C GLU A 127 -10.24 24.52 -13.70
N ASP A 128 -10.71 25.60 -13.07
CA ASP A 128 -10.20 26.99 -13.20
C ASP A 128 -9.52 27.53 -11.93
N LEU A 129 -8.68 26.73 -11.26
CA LEU A 129 -7.93 27.21 -10.09
C LEU A 129 -6.70 28.05 -10.48
N PRO A 130 -6.39 29.13 -9.74
CA PRO A 130 -5.09 29.78 -9.81
C PRO A 130 -3.97 28.75 -9.58
N PRO A 131 -2.80 28.89 -10.22
CA PRO A 131 -1.70 27.91 -10.14
C PRO A 131 -1.15 27.70 -8.72
N GLU A 132 -1.50 28.58 -7.78
CA GLU A 132 -1.11 28.54 -6.38
C GLU A 132 -2.00 27.60 -5.54
N ASN A 133 -3.21 27.27 -6.04
CA ASN A 133 -4.16 26.45 -5.31
C ASN A 133 -4.12 25.00 -5.79
N GLU A 134 -4.26 24.10 -4.83
CA GLU A 134 -4.29 22.68 -5.10
C GLU A 134 -5.66 22.23 -5.62
N PRO A 135 -5.72 21.39 -6.68
CA PRO A 135 -6.99 20.85 -7.17
C PRO A 135 -7.66 19.98 -6.09
N VAL A 136 -8.92 20.28 -5.81
CA VAL A 136 -9.77 19.49 -4.91
C VAL A 136 -10.66 18.57 -5.72
N TYR A 137 -10.69 17.30 -5.33
CA TYR A 137 -11.53 16.28 -5.93
C TYR A 137 -12.75 16.01 -5.04
N ARG A 138 -13.91 15.83 -5.65
CA ARG A 138 -15.15 15.42 -4.97
C ARG A 138 -15.40 13.94 -5.23
N LEU A 139 -15.78 13.24 -4.18
CA LEU A 139 -16.27 11.87 -4.27
C LEU A 139 -17.67 11.85 -4.89
N LEU A 140 -17.85 10.96 -5.86
CA LEU A 140 -19.12 10.73 -6.55
C LEU A 140 -20.01 9.67 -5.87
N SER A 141 -19.55 9.08 -4.76
CA SER A 141 -20.23 8.02 -3.99
C SER A 141 -20.93 8.52 -2.74
#